data_AF-A0A2E7QX03-F1
#
_entry.id   AF-A0A2E7QX03-F1
#
_cell.length_a   1.000
_cell.length_b   1.000
_cell.length_c   1.000
_cell.angle_alpha   90.00
_cell.angle_beta   90.00
_cell.angle_gamma   90.00
#
_symmetry.space_group_name_H-M   'P 1'
#
loop_
_entity.id
_entity.type
_entity.pdbx_description
1 polymer ?
#
loop_
_entity_poly.entity_id
_entity_poly.type
_entity_poly.pdbx_seq_one_letter_code
_entity_poly.pdbx_strand_id
1 'polypeptide(L)' 'MPWLCRDCFETGPSQEADISSCPECGSTRVIVHEELNELCIAHIDCDAFYASV' A
#
# COMPACT_ATOMS: atom_id res chain seq x y z
N MET A 1 -1.59 -11.18 7.03
CA MET A 1 -2.18 -9.94 6.47
C MET A 1 -1.36 -9.54 5.24
N PRO A 2 -1.93 -8.95 4.19
CA PRO A 2 -1.13 -8.39 3.11
C PRO A 2 -0.39 -7.12 3.54
N TRP A 3 0.74 -6.87 2.89
CA TRP A 3 1.53 -5.65 3.06
C TRP A 3 1.85 -4.99 1.70
N LEU A 4 2.08 -3.68 1.72
CA LEU A 4 2.52 -2.88 0.57
C LEU A 4 3.64 -1.92 1.00
N CYS A 5 4.72 -1.92 0.23
CA CYS A 5 5.76 -0.91 0.35
C CYS A 5 5.39 0.33 -0.47
N ARG A 6 5.41 1.52 0.14
CA ARG A 6 5.08 2.77 -0.56
C ARG A 6 6.19 3.30 -1.46
N ASP A 7 7.39 2.74 -1.36
CA ASP A 7 8.56 3.25 -2.09
C ASP A 7 8.90 2.36 -3.31
N CYS A 8 8.87 1.03 -3.16
CA CYS A 8 9.12 0.10 -4.27
C CYS A 8 7.87 -0.58 -4.82
N PHE A 9 6.71 -0.36 -4.20
CA PHE A 9 5.42 -0.96 -4.57
C PHE A 9 5.34 -2.49 -4.49
N GLU A 10 6.35 -3.14 -3.91
CA GLU A 10 6.29 -4.58 -3.67
C GLU A 10 5.19 -4.91 -2.65
N THR A 11 4.56 -6.08 -2.84
CA THR A 11 3.52 -6.59 -1.96
C THR A 11 3.77 -8.04 -1.60
N GLY A 12 3.21 -8.49 -0.49
CA GLY A 12 3.28 -9.90 -0.14
C GLY A 12 2.39 -10.28 1.04
N PRO A 13 2.32 -11.59 1.34
CA PRO A 13 1.71 -12.06 2.58
C PRO A 13 2.67 -11.83 3.77
N SER A 14 2.16 -11.32 4.87
CA SER A 14 2.83 -11.37 6.18
C SER A 14 2.16 -12.43 7.06
N GLN A 15 2.97 -13.24 7.73
CA GLN A 15 2.48 -14.18 8.76
C GLN A 15 2.13 -13.44 10.07
N GLU A 16 2.72 -12.28 10.31
CA GLU A 16 2.53 -11.44 11.50
C GLU A 16 2.17 -10.00 11.11
N ALA A 17 1.54 -9.24 12.02
CA ALA A 17 1.24 -7.82 11.82
C ALA A 17 2.50 -6.92 11.80
N ASP A 18 3.66 -7.46 12.18
CA ASP A 18 4.87 -6.70 12.54
C ASP A 18 5.93 -6.60 11.43
N ILE A 19 5.54 -6.40 10.17
CA ILE A 19 6.52 -5.97 9.17
C ILE A 19 6.87 -4.50 9.43
N SER A 20 8.05 -4.28 10.01
CA SER A 20 8.60 -2.95 10.29
C SER A 20 9.41 -2.36 9.13
N SER A 21 9.83 -3.18 8.16
CA SER A 21 10.57 -2.75 6.98
C SER A 21 10.35 -3.67 5.78
N CYS A 22 10.37 -3.09 4.58
CA CYS A 22 10.21 -3.82 3.32
C CYS A 22 11.43 -4.74 3.08
N PRO A 23 11.22 -6.04 2.82
CA PRO A 23 12.31 -6.99 2.57
C PRO A 23 13.08 -6.73 1.27
N GLU A 24 12.45 -6.08 0.27
CA GLU A 24 13.09 -5.82 -1.03
C GLU A 24 13.94 -4.55 -1.07
N CYS A 25 13.51 -3.48 -0.40
CA CYS A 25 14.17 -2.17 -0.48
C CYS A 25 14.63 -1.59 0.87
N GLY A 26 14.27 -2.22 1.99
CA GLY A 26 14.62 -1.74 3.34
C GLY A 26 13.81 -0.54 3.83
N SER A 27 12.85 -0.03 3.05
CA SER A 27 12.00 1.10 3.47
C SER A 27 11.15 0.75 4.69
N THR A 28 11.01 1.71 5.61
CA THR A 28 10.09 1.60 6.76
C THR A 28 8.66 2.08 6.43
N ARG A 29 8.43 2.57 5.20
CA ARG A 29 7.13 3.07 4.73
C ARG A 29 6.26 1.91 4.22
N VAL A 30 6.02 0.93 5.09
CA VAL A 30 5.20 -0.25 4.81
C VAL A 30 3.81 -0.09 5.43
N ILE A 31 2.77 -0.47 4.67
CA ILE A 31 1.39 -0.57 5.16
C ILE A 31 1.07 -2.05 5.30
N VAL A 32 0.46 -2.45 6.42
CA VAL A 32 -0.04 -3.81 6.66
C VAL A 32 -1.51 -3.71 7.02
N HIS A 33 -2.38 -4.39 6.29
CA HIS A 33 -3.82 -4.35 6.54
C HIS A 33 -4.50 -5.59 5.96
N GLU A 34 -5.50 -6.16 6.62
CA GLU A 34 -6.20 -7.36 6.14
C GLU A 34 -6.86 -7.14 4.77
N GLU A 35 -7.57 -6.03 4.61
CA GLU A 35 -8.33 -5.69 3.41
C GLU A 35 -7.52 -4.98 2.31
N LEU A 36 -6.19 -4.92 2.42
CA LEU A 36 -5.34 -4.11 1.52
C LEU A 36 -5.56 -4.40 0.02
N ASN A 37 -5.83 -5.66 -0.31
CA ASN A 37 -6.06 -6.13 -1.67
C ASN A 37 -7.56 -6.33 -1.99
N GLU A 38 -8.43 -6.09 -1.02
CA GLU A 38 -9.88 -6.34 -1.12
C GLU A 38 -10.65 -5.04 -1.37
N LEU A 39 -10.11 -3.91 -0.92
CA LEU A 39 -10.68 -2.60 -1.19
C LEU A 39 -10.50 -2.26 -2.67
N CYS A 40 -11.58 -2.36 -3.44
CA CYS A 40 -11.63 -1.82 -4.79
C CYS A 40 -11.47 -0.29 -4.73
N ILE A 41 -10.29 0.22 -5.06
CA ILE A 41 -10.15 1.63 -5.41
C ILE A 41 -10.94 1.81 -6.72
N ALA A 42 -12.10 2.47 -6.64
CA ALA A 42 -12.80 2.93 -7.84
C ALA A 42 -11.82 3.79 -8.65
N HIS A 43 -11.58 3.39 -9.91
CA HIS A 43 -10.79 4.16 -10.85
C HIS A 43 -11.47 5.52 -11.04
N ILE A 44 -10.94 6.54 -10.37
CA ILE A 44 -11.37 7.92 -10.57
C ILE A 44 -10.54 8.44 -11.74
N ASP A 45 -11.16 8.53 -12.92
CA ASP A 45 -10.56 9.16 -14.10
C ASP A 45 -10.38 10.64 -13.75
N CYS A 46 -9.19 10.98 -13.25
CA CYS A 46 -8.84 12.35 -12.89
C CYS A 46 -8.33 13.09 -14.13
N ASP A 47 -9.18 13.16 -15.15
CA ASP A 47 -8.98 14.02 -16.30
C ASP A 47 -9.42 15.44 -15.90
N ALA A 48 -8.55 16.07 -15.10
CA ALA A 48 -8.50 17.50 -14.81
C ALA A 48 -9.75 18.15 -14.17
N PHE A 49 -9.82 18.18 -12.83
CA PHE A 49 -10.28 19.39 -12.13
C PHE A 49 -9.51 19.61 -10.83
N TYR A 50 -8.89 20.78 -10.74
CA TYR A 50 -8.31 21.34 -9.52
C TYR A 50 -9.38 21.40 -8.42
N ALA A 51 -9.19 20.67 -7.34
CA ALA A 51 -9.88 20.91 -6.08
C ALA A 51 -8.83 21.43 -5.09
N SER A 52 -8.81 22.74 -4.88
CA SER A 52 -8.16 23.31 -3.69
C SER A 52 -8.93 22.83 -2.46
N VAL A 53 -8.19 22.32 -1.47
CA VAL A 53 -8.72 22.12 -0.12
C VAL A 53 -9.18 23.45 0.46
#